data_AF-A0A1H7X9Y2-F1
#
_entry.id   AF-A0A1H7X9Y2-F1
#
_cell.length_a   1.000
_cell.length_b   1.000
_cell.length_c   1.000
_cell.angle_alpha   90.00
_cell.angle_beta   90.00
_cell.angle_gamma   90.00
#
_symmetry.space_group_name_H-M   'P 1'
#
loop_
_entity.id
_entity.type
_entity.pdbx_description
1 polymer ?
#
loop_
_entity_poly.entity_id
_entity_poly.type
_entity_poly.pdbx_seq_one_letter_code
_entity_poly.pdbx_strand_id
1 'polypeptide(L)' 'MTMDIPLAEDAEVMTNIALGDEVIMMLVKGNDGIYAIQALTAKE' A
#
# COMPACT_ATOMS: atom_id res chain seq x y z
N MET A 1 -7.29 -13.22 4.11
CA MET A 1 -5.88 -13.61 4.32
C MET A 1 -5.14 -12.35 4.70
N THR A 2 -4.29 -12.40 5.71
CA THR A 2 -3.52 -11.24 6.19
C THR A 2 -2.07 -11.42 5.77
N MET A 3 -1.42 -10.34 5.34
CA MET A 3 -0.02 -10.35 4.94
C MET A 3 0.62 -8.99 5.23
N ASP A 4 1.91 -9.01 5.49
CA ASP A 4 2.72 -7.80 5.63
C ASP A 4 3.32 -7.45 4.26
N ILE A 5 3.11 -6.20 3.82
CA ILE A 5 3.64 -5.68 2.56
C ILE A 5 4.42 -4.40 2.88
N PRO A 6 5.68 -4.26 2.42
CA PRO A 6 6.43 -3.04 2.63
C PRO A 6 5.85 -1.87 1.81
N LEU A 7 5.98 -0.66 2.33
CA LEU A 7 5.79 0.57 1.55
C LEU A 7 7.02 0.81 0.69
N ALA A 8 6.82 1.26 -0.55
CA ALA A 8 7.91 1.81 -1.36
C ALA A 8 8.46 3.09 -0.72
N GLU A 9 9.73 3.42 -0.99
CA GLU A 9 10.39 4.59 -0.41
C GLU A 9 9.70 5.92 -0.79
N ASP A 10 9.12 5.96 -1.99
CA ASP A 10 8.38 7.08 -2.56
C ASP A 10 6.86 6.85 -2.56
N ALA A 11 6.36 6.00 -1.65
CA ALA A 11 4.95 5.66 -1.59
C ALA A 11 4.07 6.87 -1.25
N GLU A 12 3.00 7.07 -2.02
CA GLU A 12 1.99 8.09 -1.76
C GLU A 12 0.88 7.51 -0.87
N VAL A 13 0.84 7.96 0.40
CA VAL A 13 -0.17 7.52 1.38
C VAL A 13 -1.06 8.69 1.76
N MET A 14 -2.38 8.53 1.58
CA MET A 14 -3.34 9.53 2.06
C MET A 14 -3.31 9.66 3.58
N THR A 15 -3.40 10.88 4.09
CA THR A 15 -3.16 11.22 5.51
C THR A 15 -4.22 10.74 6.50
N ASN A 16 -5.33 10.14 6.05
CA ASN A 16 -6.47 9.78 6.90
C ASN A 16 -6.85 8.30 6.86
N ILE A 17 -5.90 7.41 6.59
CA ILE A 17 -6.16 5.97 6.62
C ILE A 17 -5.96 5.45 8.05
N ALA A 18 -6.98 4.78 8.59
CA ALA A 18 -7.00 4.19 9.91
C ALA A 18 -7.08 2.65 9.84
N LEU A 19 -6.82 2.00 10.97
CA LEU A 19 -6.97 0.56 11.09
C LEU A 19 -8.43 0.15 10.89
N GLY A 20 -8.65 -0.81 9.99
CA GLY A 20 -9.99 -1.32 9.66
C GLY A 20 -10.61 -0.67 8.43
N ASP A 21 -9.98 0.36 7.86
CA ASP A 21 -10.48 1.00 6.64
C ASP A 21 -10.35 0.08 5.42
N GLU A 22 -11.35 0.15 4.54
CA GLU A 22 -11.22 -0.37 3.19
C GLU A 22 -10.37 0.60 2.37
N VAL A 23 -9.36 0.05 1.71
CA VAL A 23 -8.37 0.81 0.96
C VAL A 23 -8.22 0.28 -0.46
N ILE A 24 -7.85 1.17 -1.36
CA ILE A 24 -7.36 0.81 -2.69
C ILE A 24 -5.83 0.94 -2.65
N MET A 25 -5.15 -0.15 -3.02
CA MET A 25 -3.70 -0.25 -3.04
C MET A 25 -3.20 -0.34 -4.47
N MET A 26 -2.17 0.44 -4.79
CA MET A 26 -1.36 0.23 -5.98
C MET A 26 -0.08 -0.49 -5.58
N LEU A 27 0.16 -1.66 -6.18
CA LEU A 27 1.35 -2.46 -5.92
C LEU A 27 2.33 -2.32 -7.08
N VAL A 28 3.60 -2.10 -6.74
CA VAL A 28 4.72 -2.17 -7.68
C VAL A 28 5.55 -3.41 -7.36
N LYS A 29 6.03 -4.10 -8.39
CA LYS A 29 6.96 -5.20 -8.22
C LYS A 29 8.38 -4.67 -8.24
N GLY A 30 9.09 -4.81 -7.12
CA GLY A 30 10.50 -4.46 -6.99
C GLY A 30 11.39 -5.37 -7.84
N ASN A 31 12.62 -4.92 -8.07
CA ASN A 31 13.64 -5.69 -8.81
C ASN A 31 14.09 -6.95 -8.06
N ASP A 32 13.83 -7.02 -6.75
CA ASP A 32 13.98 -8.20 -5.90
C ASP A 32 12.84 -9.22 -6.08
N GLY A 33 11.84 -8.88 -6.89
CA GLY A 33 10.67 -9.71 -7.16
C GLY A 33 9.58 -9.62 -6.08
N ILE A 34 9.74 -8.76 -5.08
CA ILE A 34 8.79 -8.55 -3.98
C ILE A 34 7.85 -7.40 -4.34
N TYR A 35 6.57 -7.52 -3.97
CA TYR A 35 5.61 -6.43 -4.15
C TYR A 35 5.72 -5.44 -3.01
N ALA A 36 5.73 -4.15 -3.34
CA ALA A 36 5.65 -3.04 -2.40
C ALA A 36 4.43 -2.17 -2.71
N ILE A 37 3.91 -1.50 -1.70
CA ILE A 37 2.80 -0.55 -1.84
C ILE A 37 3.37 0.77 -2.37
N GLN A 38 2.96 1.17 -3.58
CA GLN A 38 3.31 2.45 -4.19
C GLN A 38 2.31 3.55 -3.82
N ALA A 39 1.03 3.20 -3.71
CA ALA A 39 -0.01 4.15 -3.34
C ALA A 39 -1.07 3.49 -2.48
N LEU A 40 -1.56 4.24 -1.49
CA LEU A 40 -2.62 3.81 -0.59
C LEU A 40 -3.66 4.92 -0.45
N THR A 41 -4.88 4.64 -0.90
CA THR A 41 -6.02 5.57 -0.80
C THR A 41 -7.19 4.92 -0.08
N ALA A 42 -7.97 5.71 0.66
CA ALA A 42 -9.23 5.22 1.20
C ALA A 42 -10.19 4.88 0.06
N LYS A 43 -10.97 3.81 0.23
CA LYS A 43 -12.10 3.52 -0.65
C LYS A 43 -13.27 4.41 -0.22
N GLU A 44 -13.84 5.17 -1.15
CA GLU A 44 -15.04 5.99 -0.91
C GLU A 44 -16.27 5.15 -0.52
#